data_AF-A0A413MDA9-F1
#
_entry.id   AF-A0A413MDA9-F1
#
_cell.length_a   1.000
_cell.length_b   1.000
_cell.length_c   1.000
_cell.angle_alpha   90.00
_cell.angle_beta   90.00
_cell.angle_gamma   90.00
#
_symmetry.space_group_name_H-M   'P 1'
#
loop_
_entity.id
_entity.type
_entity.pdbx_description
1 polymer ?
#
loop_
_entity_poly.entity_id
_entity_poly.type
_entity_poly.pdbx_seq_one_letter_code
_entity_poly.pdbx_strand_id
1 'polypeptide(L)' 'MIEAVLFDMDGILIDSEREYDKAMREAITRYGHMITDEFLIRVRGIPVEAFKKKSETGVRKRFSC' A
#
# COMPACT_ATOMS: atom_id res chain seq x y z
N MET A 1 9.02 -29.82 18.84
CA MET A 1 10.06 -28.78 18.86
C MET A 1 9.93 -28.02 17.55
N ILE A 2 9.92 -26.69 17.57
CA ILE A 2 9.90 -25.93 16.31
C ILE A 2 11.32 -25.96 15.72
N GLU A 3 11.44 -26.33 14.45
CA GLU A 3 12.73 -26.49 13.76
C GLU A 3 13.19 -25.21 13.06
N ALA A 4 12.24 -24.40 12.57
CA ALA A 4 12.53 -23.13 11.93
C ALA A 4 11.33 -22.17 12.03
N VAL A 5 11.63 -20.87 11.92
CA VAL A 5 10.64 -19.79 11.82
C VAL A 5 11.03 -18.89 10.66
N LEU A 6 10.06 -18.56 9.82
CA LEU A 6 10.23 -17.62 8.71
C LEU A 6 9.60 -16.29 9.11
N PHE A 7 10.38 -15.24 9.07
CA PHE A 7 9.92 -13.88 9.34
C PHE A 7 9.78 -13.13 8.03
N ASP A 8 8.66 -12.42 7.88
CA ASP A 8 8.56 -11.38 6.86
C ASP A 8 9.50 -10.23 7.20
N MET A 9 10.01 -9.54 6.18
CA MET A 9 10.91 -8.42 6.40
C MET A 9 10.13 -7.15 6.74
N ASP A 10 9.17 -6.79 5.89
CA ASP A 10 8.42 -5.54 5.98
C ASP A 10 7.32 -5.64 7.06
N GLY A 11 7.26 -4.65 7.94
CA GLY A 11 6.28 -4.59 9.02
C GLY A 11 6.50 -5.60 10.17
N ILE A 12 7.49 -6.51 10.05
CA ILE A 12 7.85 -7.46 11.11
C ILE A 12 9.29 -7.24 11.59
N LEU A 13 10.29 -7.41 10.72
CA LEU A 13 11.69 -7.16 11.08
C LEU A 13 12.06 -5.68 10.98
N ILE A 14 11.44 -4.98 10.02
CA ILE A 14 11.71 -3.57 9.71
C ILE A 14 10.38 -2.82 9.68
N ASP A 15 10.30 -1.70 10.39
CA ASP A 15 9.15 -0.77 10.33
C ASP A 15 9.20 0.09 9.05
N SER A 16 9.17 -0.57 7.89
CA SER A 16 9.21 0.07 6.56
C SER A 16 7.86 0.66 6.14
N GLU A 17 6.76 0.22 6.77
CA GLU A 17 5.39 0.64 6.44
C GLU A 17 5.17 2.14 6.59
N ARG A 18 5.80 2.75 7.60
CA ARG A 18 5.69 4.20 7.83
C ARG A 18 6.33 5.00 6.70
N GLU A 19 7.45 4.53 6.17
CA GLU A 19 8.14 5.18 5.06
C GLU A 19 7.38 4.96 3.75
N TYR A 20 6.81 3.78 3.52
CA TYR A 20 5.92 3.53 2.39
C TYR A 20 4.68 4.44 2.41
N ASP A 21 4.00 4.54 3.55
CA ASP A 21 2.80 5.38 3.69
C ASP A 21 3.13 6.86 3.40
N LYS A 22 4.26 7.36 3.92
CA LYS A 22 4.73 8.72 3.69
C LYS A 22 5.06 8.96 2.21
N ALA A 23 5.86 8.11 1.60
CA ALA A 23 6.25 8.24 0.18
C ALA A 23 5.04 8.15 -0.75
N MET A 24 4.11 7.23 -0.48
CA MET A 24 2.91 7.05 -1.28
C MET A 24 1.96 8.25 -1.19
N ARG A 25 1.76 8.81 0.02
CA ARG A 25 1.01 10.06 0.18
C ARG A 25 1.65 11.21 -0.58
N GLU A 26 2.96 11.40 -0.43
CA GLU A 26 3.67 12.48 -1.11
C GLU A 26 3.56 12.36 -2.64
N ALA A 27 3.78 11.16 -3.18
CA ALA A 27 3.66 10.90 -4.61
C ALA A 27 2.25 11.21 -5.13
N ILE A 28 1.22 10.74 -4.45
CA ILE A 28 -0.18 10.89 -4.87
C ILE A 28 -0.66 12.34 -4.73
N THR A 29 -0.25 13.04 -3.68
CA THR A 29 -0.55 14.47 -3.50
C THR A 29 0.02 15.33 -4.61
N ARG A 30 1.21 15.00 -5.16
CA ARG A 30 1.78 15.70 -6.33
C ARG A 30 0.89 15.60 -7.58
N TYR A 31 0.04 14.59 -7.68
CA TYR A 31 -0.95 14.43 -8.76
C TYR A 31 -2.34 14.99 -8.41
N GLY A 32 -2.48 15.71 -7.29
CA GLY A 32 -3.76 16.31 -6.88
C GLY A 32 -4.76 15.31 -6.31
N HIS A 33 -4.29 14.15 -5.85
CA HIS A 33 -5.12 13.11 -5.28
C HIS A 33 -4.90 12.99 -3.77
N MET A 34 -5.92 12.52 -3.06
CA MET A 34 -5.83 12.16 -1.65
C MET A 34 -5.97 10.65 -1.50
N ILE A 35 -5.12 10.07 -0.67
CA ILE A 35 -5.16 8.65 -0.31
C ILE A 35 -5.58 8.51 1.15
N THR A 36 -6.50 7.59 1.41
CA THR A 36 -6.95 7.29 2.77
C THR A 36 -6.18 6.12 3.34
N ASP A 37 -6.14 6.05 4.66
CA ASP A 37 -5.43 5.01 5.41
C ASP A 37 -6.01 3.62 5.09
N GLU A 38 -7.32 3.52 4.88
CA GLU A 38 -7.98 2.27 4.50
C GLU A 38 -7.51 1.76 3.14
N PHE A 39 -7.20 2.68 2.21
CA PHE A 39 -6.65 2.28 0.93
C PHE A 39 -5.21 1.77 1.08
N LEU A 40 -4.37 2.46 1.87
CA LEU A 40 -2.98 2.04 2.15
C LEU A 40 -2.94 0.63 2.75
N ILE A 41 -3.77 0.38 3.78
CA ILE A 41 -3.88 -0.94 4.43
C ILE A 41 -4.29 -2.02 3.42
N ARG A 42 -5.18 -1.72 2.48
CA ARG A 42 -5.69 -2.69 1.49
C ARG A 42 -4.67 -3.07 0.42
N VAL A 43 -3.67 -2.23 0.20
CA VAL A 43 -2.62 -2.43 -0.81
C VAL A 43 -1.27 -2.82 -0.21
N ARG A 44 -1.16 -2.83 1.12
CA ARG A 44 0.02 -3.30 1.84
C ARG A 44 0.30 -4.78 1.56
N GLY A 45 1.57 -5.12 1.33
CA GLY A 45 2.03 -6.50 1.14
C GLY A 45 1.51 -7.20 -0.13
N ILE A 46 0.80 -6.51 -1.03
CA ILE A 46 0.36 -7.13 -2.29
C ILE A 46 1.43 -6.96 -3.38
N PRO A 47 1.58 -7.95 -4.29
CA PRO A 47 2.44 -7.80 -5.46
C PRO A 47 2.03 -6.61 -6.32
N VAL A 48 3.00 -5.97 -6.98
CA VAL A 48 2.80 -4.77 -7.81
C VAL A 48 1.78 -5.02 -8.93
N GLU A 49 1.74 -6.23 -9.48
CA GLU A 49 0.78 -6.65 -10.50
C GLU A 49 -0.65 -6.66 -9.95
N ALA A 50 -0.82 -7.09 -8.71
CA ALA A 50 -2.11 -7.08 -8.02
C ALA A 50 -2.54 -5.65 -7.67
N PHE A 51 -1.57 -4.78 -7.35
CA PHE A 51 -1.82 -3.35 -7.12
C PHE A 51 -2.38 -2.67 -8.37
N LYS A 52 -1.74 -2.85 -9.54
CA LYS A 52 -2.18 -2.25 -10.81
C LYS A 52 -3.64 -2.57 -11.14
N LYS A 53 -4.04 -3.84 -10.98
CA LYS A 53 -5.44 -4.27 -11.20
C LYS A 53 -6.43 -3.60 -10.25
N LYS A 54 -6.07 -3.42 -8.97
CA LYS A 54 -6.92 -2.77 -7.96
C LYS A 54 -7.01 -1.25 -8.15
N SER A 55 -5.93 -0.60 -8.58
CA SER A 55 -5.95 0.85 -8.86
C SER A 55 -6.86 1.19 -10.03
N GLU A 56 -6.88 0.38 -11.09
CA GLU A 56 -7.76 0.56 -12.24
C GLU A 56 -9.26 0.46 -11.88
N THR A 57 -9.60 -0.39 -10.89
CA THR A 57 -10.97 -0.55 -10.40
C THR A 57 -11.36 0.48 -9.33
N GLY A 58 -10.40 0.98 -8.55
CA GLY A 58 -10.62 1.96 -7.47
C GLY A 58 -10.71 3.42 -7.94
N VAL A 59 -9.92 3.81 -8.95
CA VAL A 59 -9.89 5.20 -9.47
C VAL A 59 -11.17 5.55 -10.24
N ARG A 60 -11.82 4.57 -10.89
CA ARG A 60 -13.07 4.79 -11.63
C ARG A 60 -14.29 5.17 -10.78
N LYS A 61 -14.25 5.03 -9.44
CA LYS A 61 -15.43 5.23 -8.58
C LYS A 61 -15.48 6.54 -7.79
N ARG A 62 -14.52 7.45 -7.92
CA ARG A 62 -14.49 8.67 -7.08
C ARG A 62 -14.15 9.99 -7.81
N PHE A 63 -14.19 10.01 -9.14
CA PHE A 63 -14.08 11.24 -9.95
C PHE A 63 -15.37 11.59 -10.71
N SER A 64 -16.54 11.25 -10.16
CA SER A 64 -17.77 11.99 -10.50
C SER A 64 -17.98 13.05 -9.42
N CYS A 65 -17.36 14.20 -9.62
CA CYS A 65 -17.93 15.46 -9.14
C CYS A 65 -18.72 16.06 -10.30
#